data_AF-A0AAD4G9Z3-F1
#
_entry.id   AF-A0AAD4G9Z3-F1
#
_cell.length_a   1.000
_cell.length_b   1.000
_cell.length_c   1.000
_cell.angle_alpha   90.00
_cell.angle_beta   90.00
_cell.angle_gamma   90.00
#
_symmetry.space_group_name_H-M   'P 1'
#
loop_
_entity.id
_entity.type
_entity.pdbx_description
1 polymer ?
#
loop_
_entity_poly.entity_id
_entity_poly.type
_entity_poly.pdbx_seq_one_letter_code
_entity_poly.pdbx_strand_id
1 'polypeptide(L)' 'MFYPFQDEGEWELAKFLALNLKKSQVSQFLKLKWFENRPKPSFNTVEKLFGWFTALPQGYAWRSSPITFKGFKTTRPI' A
#
# COMPACT_ATOMS: atom_id res chain seq x y z
N MET A 1 -4.55 -10.56 -1.95
CA MET A 1 -4.15 -9.69 -3.09
C MET A 1 -4.17 -8.26 -2.58
N PHE A 2 -3.02 -7.57 -2.52
CA PHE A 2 -2.88 -6.24 -1.92
C PHE A 2 -2.91 -5.11 -2.95
N TYR A 3 -3.52 -5.32 -4.12
CA TYR A 3 -3.57 -4.31 -5.18
C TYR A 3 -4.31 -3.05 -4.69
N PRO A 4 -3.78 -1.82 -4.91
CA PRO A 4 -2.68 -1.43 -5.81
C PRO A 4 -1.25 -1.42 -5.22
N PHE A 5 -1.05 -2.01 -4.03
CA PHE A 5 0.24 -2.12 -3.35
C PHE A 5 1.02 -3.37 -3.82
N GLN A 6 2.34 -3.33 -3.72
CA GLN A 6 3.28 -4.40 -4.13
C GLN A 6 3.12 -5.64 -3.25
N ASP A 7 3.06 -5.43 -1.94
CA ASP A 7 3.00 -6.48 -0.94
C ASP A 7 2.24 -6.00 0.31
N GLU A 8 2.11 -6.91 1.28
CA GLU A 8 1.47 -6.64 2.56
C GLU A 8 2.18 -5.54 3.36
N GLY A 9 3.51 -5.50 3.32
CA GLY A 9 4.30 -4.49 4.05
C GLY A 9 4.09 -3.09 3.48
N GLU A 10 4.00 -2.95 2.16
CA GLU A 10 3.67 -1.69 1.51
C GLU A 10 2.24 -1.24 1.84
N TRP A 11 1.30 -2.18 1.92
CA TRP A 11 -0.07 -1.90 2.35
C TRP A 11 -0.12 -1.41 3.80
N GLU A 12 0.57 -2.06 4.73
CA GLU A 12 0.64 -1.63 6.13
C GLU A 12 1.28 -0.25 6.27
N LEU A 13 2.38 0.00 5.54
CA LEU A 13 3.01 1.32 5.49
C LEU A 13 2.04 2.38 4.98
N ALA A 14 1.36 2.13 3.86
CA ALA A 14 0.37 3.03 3.29
C ALA A 14 -0.74 3.37 4.29
N LYS A 15 -1.27 2.35 4.98
CA LYS A 15 -2.31 2.48 6.00
C LYS A 15 -1.79 3.28 7.21
N PHE A 16 -0.59 2.99 7.68
CA PHE A 16 0.02 3.73 8.79
C PHE A 16 0.18 5.22 8.46
N LEU A 17 0.72 5.53 7.27
CA LEU A 17 0.91 6.91 6.82
C LEU A 17 -0.43 7.64 6.68
N ALA A 18 -1.45 7.01 6.09
CA ALA A 18 -2.75 7.64 5.86
C ALA A 18 -3.56 7.87 7.14
N LEU A 19 -3.42 7.00 8.15
CA LEU A 19 -4.16 7.10 9.41
C LEU A 19 -3.48 8.03 10.43
N ASN A 20 -2.14 8.09 10.44
CA ASN A 20 -1.40 8.78 11.51
C ASN A 20 -0.78 10.11 11.09
N LEU A 21 -0.68 10.40 9.78
CA LEU A 21 -0.02 11.61 9.28
C LEU A 21 -0.95 12.47 8.43
N LYS A 22 -0.75 13.78 8.49
CA LYS A 22 -1.40 14.72 7.57
C LYS A 22 -0.81 14.59 6.17
N LYS A 23 -1.58 14.94 5.12
CA LYS A 23 -1.14 14.95 3.71
C LYS A 23 0.21 15.65 3.51
N SER A 24 0.45 16.77 4.18
CA SER A 24 1.72 17.51 4.11
C SER A 24 2.91 16.71 4.68
N GLN A 25 2.71 16.00 5.78
CA GLN A 25 3.73 15.16 6.41
C GLN A 25 4.04 13.92 5.57
N VAL A 26 3.02 13.30 4.96
CA VAL A 26 3.23 12.20 4.00
C VAL A 26 4.01 12.70 2.78
N SER A 27 3.75 13.93 2.31
CA SER A 27 4.50 14.52 1.20
C SER A 27 5.98 14.69 1.55
N GLN A 28 6.27 15.15 2.76
CA GLN A 28 7.63 15.26 3.27
C GLN A 28 8.29 13.88 3.40
N PHE A 29 7.57 12.89 3.92
CA PHE A 29 8.05 11.50 4.01
C PHE A 29 8.47 10.96 2.63
N LEU A 30 7.63 11.10 1.61
CA LEU A 30 7.93 10.61 0.25
C LEU A 30 9.10 11.36 -0.43
N LYS A 31 9.44 12.56 0.07
CA LYS A 31 10.56 13.39 -0.41
C LYS A 31 11.85 13.17 0.39
N LEU A 32 11.87 12.27 1.37
CA LEU A 32 13.08 12.00 2.13
C LEU A 32 14.20 11.49 1.21
N LYS A 33 15.42 12.01 1.43
CA LYS A 33 16.64 11.54 0.73
C LYS A 33 16.89 10.04 0.87
N TRP A 34 16.29 9.42 1.89
CA TRP A 34 16.26 7.97 2.07
C TRP A 34 15.88 7.21 0.79
N PHE A 35 14.96 7.77 0.00
CA PHE A 35 14.44 7.21 -1.24
C PHE A 35 15.24 7.57 -2.51
N GLU A 36 16.37 8.26 -2.39
CA GLU A 36 17.25 8.54 -3.55
C GLU A 36 17.99 7.28 -3.99
N ASN A 37 18.43 6.46 -3.02
CA ASN A 37 19.22 5.24 -3.26
C ASN A 37 18.47 3.96 -2.88
N ARG A 38 17.17 4.06 -2.56
CA ARG A 38 16.35 2.93 -2.12
C ARG A 38 15.03 2.88 -2.87
N PRO A 39 14.40 1.70 -2.97
CA PRO A 39 13.09 1.56 -3.60
C PRO A 39 12.07 2.52 -2.98
N LYS A 40 11.37 3.26 -3.84
CA LYS A 40 10.25 4.11 -3.45
C LYS A 40 8.97 3.27 -3.32
N PRO A 41 8.05 3.67 -2.43
CA PRO A 41 6.71 3.10 -2.45
C PRO A 41 6.04 3.37 -3.81
N SER A 42 5.19 2.45 -4.24
CA SER A 42 4.41 2.50 -5.47
C SER A 42 3.50 3.71 -5.55
N PHE A 43 3.06 4.22 -4.39
CA PHE A 43 2.40 5.51 -4.24
C PHE A 43 3.44 6.64 -4.14
N ASN A 44 4.17 6.86 -5.23
CA ASN A 44 5.23 7.87 -5.31
C ASN A 44 4.77 9.33 -5.06
N THR A 45 3.47 9.59 -4.94
CA THR A 45 2.90 10.88 -4.54
C THR A 45 1.80 10.71 -3.48
N VAL A 46 1.56 11.77 -2.72
CA VAL A 46 0.49 11.81 -1.72
C VAL A 46 -0.87 11.71 -2.40
N GLU A 47 -1.06 12.39 -3.51
CA GLU A 47 -2.31 12.37 -4.28
C GLU A 47 -2.61 10.95 -4.75
N LYS A 48 -1.58 10.19 -5.15
CA LYS A 48 -1.72 8.79 -5.56
C LYS A 48 -2.10 7.91 -4.37
N LEU A 49 -1.46 8.07 -3.22
CA LEU A 49 -1.79 7.34 -1.99
C LEU A 49 -3.25 7.58 -1.58
N PHE A 50 -3.64 8.84 -1.43
CA PHE A 50 -5.00 9.19 -1.01
C PHE A 50 -6.03 8.89 -2.10
N GLY A 51 -5.66 9.01 -3.38
CA GLY A 51 -6.46 8.60 -4.53
C GLY A 51 -6.77 7.10 -4.51
N TRP A 52 -5.79 6.28 -4.17
CA TRP A 52 -5.99 4.85 -3.93
C TRP A 52 -6.94 4.63 -2.76
N PHE A 53 -6.74 5.31 -1.63
CA PHE A 53 -7.65 5.19 -0.49
C PHE A 53 -9.10 5.62 -0.80
N THR A 54 -9.29 6.61 -1.66
CA THR A 54 -10.64 7.01 -2.12
C THR A 54 -11.24 6.06 -3.16
N ALA A 55 -10.39 5.41 -3.97
CA ALA A 55 -10.81 4.42 -4.95
C ALA A 55 -11.05 3.04 -4.35
N LEU A 56 -10.57 2.80 -3.13
CA LEU A 56 -10.89 1.60 -2.37
C LEU A 56 -12.40 1.59 -2.08
N PRO A 57 -13.07 0.44 -2.29
CA PRO A 57 -14.48 0.31 -1.95
C PRO A 57 -14.68 0.61 -0.47
N GLN A 58 -15.46 1.64 -0.16
CA GLN A 58 -15.78 2.05 1.21
C GLN A 58 -16.73 1.00 1.85
N GLY A 59 -16.18 0.02 2.57
CA GLY A 59 -16.93 -0.81 3.54
C GLY A 59 -17.45 -2.19 3.08
N TYR A 60 -17.51 -3.10 4.06
CA TYR A 60 -17.89 -4.53 4.12
C TYR A 60 -17.23 -5.59 3.20
N ALA A 61 -16.52 -5.23 2.14
CA ALA A 61 -16.00 -6.21 1.18
C ALA A 61 -14.47 -6.26 1.05
N TRP A 62 -13.72 -6.05 2.14
CA TRP A 62 -12.30 -6.41 2.17
C TRP A 62 -12.16 -7.93 2.12
N ARG A 63 -12.30 -8.51 0.93
CA ARG A 63 -12.05 -9.93 0.69
C ARG A 63 -10.65 -10.06 0.09
N SER A 64 -9.70 -10.52 0.91
CA SER A 64 -8.45 -11.04 0.40
C SER A 64 -8.75 -12.38 -0.27
N SER A 65 -8.93 -12.36 -1.59
CA SER A 65 -9.00 -13.61 -2.36
C SER A 65 -7.57 -14.06 -2.69
N PRO A 66 -7.17 -15.30 -2.36
CA PRO A 66 -5.94 -15.88 -2.87
C PRO A 66 -6.05 -15.99 -4.39
N ILE A 67 -5.05 -15.47 -5.10
CA ILE A 67 -4.95 -15.68 -6.55
C ILE A 67 -4.34 -17.07 -6.72
N THR A 68 -5.13 -18.02 -7.21
CA THR A 68 -4.61 -19.33 -7.59
C THR A 68 -3.87 -19.20 -8.91
N PHE A 69 -2.56 -18.93 -8.86
CA PHE A 69 -1.71 -19.16 -10.02
C PHE A 69 -1.53 -20.68 -10.14
N LYS A 70 -1.93 -21.29 -11.28
CA LYS A 70 -1.67 -22.72 -11.54
C LYS A 70 -0.16 -22.96 -11.48
N GLY A 71 0.34 -23.48 -10.35
CA GLY A 71 1.71 -23.98 -10.24
C GLY A 71 2.40 -23.85 -8.88
N PHE A 72 2.02 -22.91 -8.00
CA PHE A 72 2.79 -22.69 -6.77
C PHE A 72 1.90 -22.55 -5.53
N LYS A 73 2.08 -23.49 -4.58
CA LYS A 73 1.44 -23.47 -3.26
C LYS A 73 2.14 -22.44 -2.38
N THR A 74 1.47 -21.35 -2.05
CA THR A 74 1.88 -20.50 -0.91
C THR A 74 1.48 -21.20 0.38
N THR A 75 2.47 -21.44 1.23
CA THR A 75 2.30 -22.11 2.53
C THR A 75 2.26 -21.03 3.60
N ARG A 76 1.04 -20.64 4.01
CA ARG A 76 0.50 -20.77 5.38
C ARG A 76 -0.56 -19.68 5.69
N PRO A 77 -1.67 -20.08 6.31
CA PRO A 77 -2.58 -19.23 7.08
C PRO A 77 -2.22 -19.24 8.58
N ILE A 78 -2.38 -18.11 9.28
CA ILE A 78 -3.45 -17.85 10.27
C ILE A 78 -3.53 -16.35 10.53
#